data_AF-A0A7X4EXG4-F1
#
_entry.id   AF-A0A7X4EXG4-F1
#
_cell.length_a   1.000
_cell.length_b   1.000
_cell.length_c   1.000
_cell.angle_alpha   90.00
_cell.angle_beta   90.00
_cell.angle_gamma   90.00
#
_symmetry.space_group_name_H-M   'P 1'
#
loop_
_entity.id
_entity.type
_entity.pdbx_description
1 polymer ?
#
loop_
_entity_poly.entity_id
_entity_poly.type
_entity_poly.pdbx_seq_one_letter_code
_entity_poly.pdbx_strand_id
1 'polypeptide(L)'
;MLFHHHDIQWIKDGLPGAGNFLIFDNGSRRAGAYYSVLLEVNPYDGAYPDAPYLSEVDAGGPANQIVWSFRAVHANSFYSENISGVQRLANGNTLGIAGRQGHVFQVTPEGEVVWEYINPVMSSVPDGAVPSDVYMKVMTDKDDNRIFTAHWIAPDHPGLVGRELTPMGTITDIMLGD
;
A
#
# COMPACT_ATOMS: atom_id res chain seq x y z
N MET A 1 -3.76 -14.31 12.07
CA MET A 1 -2.87 -13.58 12.99
C MET A 1 -2.05 -12.61 12.14
N LEU A 2 -1.91 -11.35 12.59
CA LEU A 2 -1.16 -10.30 11.90
C LEU A 2 0.32 -10.37 12.27
N PHE A 3 1.21 -10.04 11.34
CA PHE A 3 2.65 -10.19 11.47
C PHE A 3 3.37 -8.90 11.05
N HIS A 4 3.74 -8.08 12.04
CA HIS A 4 4.46 -6.82 11.84
C HIS A 4 3.74 -5.83 10.89
N HIS A 5 2.42 -5.78 10.99
CA HIS A 5 1.56 -4.98 10.14
C HIS A 5 1.80 -3.47 10.27
N HIS A 6 1.40 -2.73 9.24
CA HIS A 6 1.43 -1.27 9.21
C HIS A 6 0.12 -0.70 8.65
N ASP A 7 -0.09 0.58 8.93
CA ASP A 7 -1.11 1.45 8.32
C ASP A 7 -2.55 0.91 8.41
N ILE A 8 -2.95 0.51 9.61
CA ILE A 8 -4.36 0.18 9.87
C ILE A 8 -5.18 1.46 9.75
N GLN A 9 -6.15 1.46 8.83
CA GLN A 9 -7.02 2.61 8.63
C GLN A 9 -8.45 2.20 8.29
N TRP A 10 -9.40 2.93 8.86
CA TRP A 10 -10.80 2.83 8.45
C TRP A 10 -10.96 3.28 7.00
N ILE A 11 -11.75 2.54 6.24
CA ILE A 11 -12.27 2.98 4.96
C ILE A 11 -13.31 4.05 5.26
N LYS A 12 -13.03 5.27 4.80
CA LYS A 12 -13.85 6.46 5.06
C LYS A 12 -15.20 6.38 4.35
N ASP A 13 -16.17 7.13 4.87
CA ASP A 13 -17.48 7.31 4.24
C ASP A 13 -17.35 7.76 2.77
N GLY A 14 -18.23 7.23 1.92
CA GLY A 14 -18.22 7.50 0.48
C GLY A 14 -17.24 6.64 -0.32
N LEU A 15 -16.43 5.78 0.32
CA LEU A 15 -15.58 4.81 -0.36
C LEU A 15 -16.17 3.39 -0.31
N PRO A 16 -15.91 2.53 -1.31
CA PRO A 16 -16.35 1.14 -1.27
C PRO A 16 -15.75 0.39 -0.06
N GLY A 17 -16.60 -0.22 0.75
CA GLY A 17 -16.20 -0.84 2.02
C GLY A 17 -16.17 0.12 3.21
N ALA A 18 -16.79 1.30 3.11
CA ALA A 18 -16.89 2.25 4.23
C ALA A 18 -17.31 1.57 5.54
N GLY A 19 -16.58 1.91 6.61
CA GLY A 19 -16.73 1.27 7.92
C GLY A 19 -15.88 0.01 8.11
N ASN A 20 -15.42 -0.67 7.06
CA ASN A 20 -14.37 -1.68 7.21
C ASN A 20 -13.03 -0.99 7.50
N PHE A 21 -12.01 -1.74 7.89
CA PHE A 21 -10.65 -1.23 7.93
C PHE A 21 -9.69 -2.05 7.06
N LEU A 22 -8.70 -1.37 6.53
CA LEU A 22 -7.62 -1.97 5.76
C LEU A 22 -6.40 -2.20 6.64
N ILE A 23 -5.60 -3.20 6.29
CA ILE A 23 -4.32 -3.50 6.93
C ILE A 23 -3.31 -3.88 5.84
N PHE A 24 -2.09 -3.36 5.94
CA PHE A 24 -0.95 -3.95 5.28
C PHE A 24 -0.26 -4.92 6.25
N ASP A 25 -0.47 -6.23 6.08
CA ASP A 25 0.22 -7.27 6.86
C ASP A 25 1.57 -7.56 6.21
N ASN A 26 2.65 -7.00 6.76
CA ASN A 26 4.00 -7.18 6.24
C ASN A 26 4.43 -8.65 6.19
N GLY A 27 3.94 -9.48 7.12
CA GLY A 27 4.25 -10.90 7.18
C GLY A 27 5.61 -11.22 7.79
N SER A 28 6.38 -10.22 8.23
CA SER A 28 7.69 -10.48 8.85
C SER A 28 7.48 -11.16 10.20
N ARG A 29 8.36 -12.12 10.53
CA ARG A 29 8.25 -13.02 11.69
C ARG A 29 7.11 -14.05 11.63
N ARG A 30 6.41 -14.17 10.50
CA ARG A 30 5.51 -15.31 10.25
C ARG A 30 6.34 -16.60 10.22
N ALA A 31 5.83 -17.68 10.81
CA ALA A 31 6.44 -19.00 10.65
C ALA A 31 6.27 -19.47 9.18
N GLY A 32 7.36 -19.90 8.55
CA GLY A 32 7.36 -20.39 7.16
C GLY A 32 7.76 -19.31 6.15
N ALA A 33 7.06 -19.27 5.02
CA ALA A 33 7.36 -18.33 3.93
C ALA A 33 7.00 -16.90 4.31
N TYR A 34 7.85 -15.95 3.94
CA TYR A 34 7.60 -14.53 4.08
C TYR A 34 6.87 -13.98 2.86
N TYR A 35 5.78 -13.27 3.11
CA TYR A 35 4.98 -12.58 2.10
C TYR A 35 4.12 -11.54 2.79
N SER A 36 3.84 -10.44 2.08
CA SER A 36 2.91 -9.43 2.54
C SER A 36 1.49 -9.69 2.00
N VAL A 37 0.49 -9.17 2.70
CA VAL A 37 -0.92 -9.29 2.33
C VAL A 37 -1.62 -7.96 2.62
N LEU A 38 -2.47 -7.51 1.69
CA LEU A 38 -3.44 -6.46 1.98
C LEU A 38 -4.71 -7.12 2.48
N LEU A 39 -5.27 -6.64 3.60
CA LEU A 39 -6.48 -7.19 4.20
C LEU A 39 -7.53 -6.09 4.32
N GLU A 40 -8.78 -6.46 4.07
CA GLU A 40 -9.96 -5.69 4.48
C GLU A 40 -10.73 -6.50 5.51
N VAL A 41 -11.06 -5.87 6.64
CA VAL A 41 -11.74 -6.49 7.76
C VAL A 41 -13.04 -5.76 8.04
N ASN A 42 -14.14 -6.53 8.11
CA ASN A 42 -15.42 -6.05 8.63
C ASN A 42 -15.49 -6.37 10.13
N PRO A 43 -15.47 -5.35 11.02
CA PRO A 43 -15.51 -5.59 12.46
C PRO A 43 -16.93 -5.72 13.02
N TYR A 44 -17.97 -5.72 12.19
CA TYR A 44 -19.36 -5.68 12.63
C TYR A 44 -20.08 -7.03 12.49
N ASP A 45 -21.10 -7.25 13.33
CA ASP A 45 -22.06 -8.34 13.18
C ASP A 45 -23.15 -7.94 12.18
N GLY A 46 -22.74 -7.78 10.92
CA GLY A 46 -23.57 -7.23 9.84
C GLY A 46 -22.85 -6.16 9.05
N ALA A 47 -23.58 -5.12 8.65
CA ALA A 47 -23.06 -4.01 7.85
C ALA A 47 -23.01 -2.70 8.64
N TYR A 48 -21.93 -1.94 8.46
CA TYR A 48 -21.84 -0.54 8.87
C TYR A 48 -22.96 0.31 8.22
N PRO A 49 -23.52 1.33 8.90
CA PRO A 49 -23.19 1.81 10.24
C PRO A 49 -24.07 1.24 11.37
N ASP A 50 -25.10 0.48 11.05
CA ASP A 50 -26.16 0.12 12.01
C ASP A 50 -25.88 -1.18 12.80
N ALA A 51 -24.90 -1.97 12.35
CA ALA A 51 -24.51 -3.20 13.02
C ALA A 51 -23.59 -2.95 14.24
N PRO A 52 -23.74 -3.71 15.33
CA PRO A 52 -22.82 -3.63 16.47
C PRO A 52 -21.46 -4.24 16.10
N TYR A 53 -20.41 -3.90 16.86
CA TYR A 53 -19.12 -4.57 16.74
C TYR A 53 -19.23 -6.04 17.12
N LEU A 54 -18.61 -6.90 16.31
CA LEU A 54 -18.45 -8.33 16.57
C LEU A 54 -17.07 -8.57 17.17
N SER A 55 -17.03 -9.13 18.38
CA SER A 55 -15.75 -9.47 19.02
C SER A 55 -15.04 -10.59 18.23
N GLU A 56 -13.71 -10.59 18.23
CA GLU A 56 -12.94 -11.65 17.55
C GLU A 56 -13.29 -13.05 18.07
N VAL A 57 -13.67 -13.17 19.36
CA VAL A 57 -14.08 -14.45 19.96
C VAL A 57 -15.40 -14.92 19.38
N ASP A 58 -16.40 -14.03 19.33
CA ASP A 58 -17.73 -14.36 18.81
C ASP A 58 -17.71 -14.60 17.29
N ALA A 59 -16.81 -13.91 16.57
CA ALA A 59 -16.54 -14.18 15.16
C ALA A 59 -15.91 -15.55 14.90
N GLY A 60 -15.43 -16.27 15.92
CA GLY A 60 -14.67 -17.52 15.76
C GLY A 60 -13.22 -17.29 15.33
N GLY A 61 -12.68 -16.11 15.60
CA GLY A 61 -11.31 -15.69 15.34
C GLY A 61 -11.21 -14.58 14.28
N PRO A 62 -10.10 -13.82 14.26
CA PRO A 62 -9.93 -12.65 13.39
C PRO A 62 -9.95 -12.99 11.90
N ALA A 63 -9.66 -14.25 11.52
CA ALA A 63 -9.70 -14.68 10.13
C ALA A 63 -11.11 -14.64 9.54
N ASN A 64 -12.14 -14.83 10.36
CA ASN A 64 -13.54 -14.85 9.91
C ASN A 64 -14.11 -13.45 9.66
N GLN A 65 -13.39 -12.41 10.07
CA GLN A 65 -13.77 -11.02 9.83
C GLN A 65 -13.11 -10.44 8.57
N ILE A 66 -12.20 -11.18 7.93
CA ILE A 66 -11.56 -10.77 6.67
C ILE A 66 -12.57 -10.94 5.53
N VAL A 67 -12.95 -9.82 4.91
CA VAL A 67 -13.93 -9.79 3.81
C VAL A 67 -13.28 -9.66 2.44
N TRP A 68 -12.02 -9.20 2.40
CA TRP A 68 -11.20 -9.18 1.20
C TRP A 68 -9.73 -9.32 1.55
N SER A 69 -8.96 -9.93 0.66
CA SER A 69 -7.51 -9.99 0.79
C SER A 69 -6.83 -10.00 -0.57
N PHE A 70 -5.66 -9.39 -0.65
CA PHE A 70 -4.79 -9.48 -1.81
C PHE A 70 -3.40 -9.96 -1.42
N ARG A 71 -2.92 -10.97 -2.15
CA ARG A 71 -1.55 -11.46 -2.11
C ARG A 71 -1.07 -11.68 -3.54
N ALA A 72 0.21 -11.46 -3.80
CA ALA A 72 0.78 -11.72 -5.10
C ALA A 72 0.94 -13.24 -5.31
N VAL A 73 0.90 -13.65 -6.58
CA VAL A 73 1.19 -15.04 -6.98
C VAL A 73 2.63 -15.41 -6.58
N HIS A 74 3.57 -14.48 -6.79
CA HIS A 74 4.94 -14.62 -6.32
C HIS A 74 5.12 -13.83 -5.03
N ALA A 75 5.52 -14.51 -3.96
CA ALA A 75 5.64 -13.92 -2.62
C ALA A 75 6.53 -12.66 -2.60
N ASN A 76 7.58 -12.62 -3.43
CA ASN A 76 8.54 -11.52 -3.47
C ASN A 76 8.08 -10.30 -4.30
N SER A 77 6.92 -10.34 -4.97
CA SER A 77 6.46 -9.22 -5.83
C SER A 77 6.19 -7.93 -5.06
N PHE A 78 5.79 -8.01 -3.79
CA PHE A 78 5.64 -6.83 -2.93
C PHE A 78 5.92 -7.13 -1.44
N TYR A 79 6.60 -8.23 -1.11
CA TYR A 79 6.93 -8.51 0.29
C TYR A 79 7.78 -7.39 0.88
N SER A 80 7.26 -6.67 1.88
CA SER A 80 7.98 -5.63 2.63
C SER A 80 8.15 -6.09 4.07
N GLU A 81 9.39 -6.20 4.57
CA GLU A 81 9.61 -6.71 5.93
C GLU A 81 9.23 -5.71 7.05
N ASN A 82 9.21 -4.42 6.70
CA ASN A 82 8.81 -3.29 7.54
C ASN A 82 8.28 -2.16 6.66
N ILE A 83 7.69 -1.11 7.27
CA ILE A 83 7.30 0.14 6.61
C ILE A 83 6.38 -0.08 5.41
N SER A 84 5.09 0.16 5.56
CA SER A 84 4.15 -0.05 4.48
C SER A 84 2.89 0.78 4.68
N GLY A 85 2.08 0.85 3.64
CA GLY A 85 0.84 1.59 3.63
C GLY A 85 -0.22 0.93 2.75
N VAL A 86 -1.47 1.30 2.98
CA VAL A 86 -2.60 0.82 2.19
C VAL A 86 -3.68 1.91 2.10
N GLN A 87 -4.43 2.01 1.01
CA GLN A 87 -5.49 3.02 0.90
C GLN A 87 -6.61 2.54 -0.04
N ARG A 88 -7.88 2.60 0.40
CA ARG A 88 -9.03 2.42 -0.50
C ARG A 88 -9.24 3.67 -1.33
N LEU A 89 -9.47 3.49 -2.63
CA LEU A 89 -9.73 4.57 -3.59
C LEU A 89 -11.21 4.62 -3.99
N ALA A 90 -11.66 5.77 -4.49
CA ALA A 90 -13.06 6.01 -4.86
C ALA A 90 -13.56 5.12 -6.00
N ASN A 91 -12.67 4.67 -6.88
CA ASN A 91 -12.98 3.73 -7.95
C ASN A 91 -13.08 2.27 -7.47
N GLY A 92 -12.91 2.01 -6.17
CA GLY A 92 -12.92 0.66 -5.58
C GLY A 92 -11.56 -0.03 -5.55
N ASN A 93 -10.56 0.48 -6.27
CA ASN A 93 -9.21 -0.05 -6.19
C ASN A 93 -8.61 0.18 -4.80
N THR A 94 -7.60 -0.61 -4.48
CA THR A 94 -6.79 -0.44 -3.27
C THR A 94 -5.36 -0.12 -3.68
N LEU A 95 -4.80 0.98 -3.15
CA LEU A 95 -3.39 1.30 -3.25
C LEU A 95 -2.62 0.52 -2.19
N GLY A 96 -1.61 -0.24 -2.60
CA GLY A 96 -0.64 -0.88 -1.70
C GLY A 96 0.71 -0.18 -1.78
N ILE A 97 1.36 -0.01 -0.63
CA ILE A 97 2.71 0.56 -0.52
C ILE A 97 3.62 -0.45 0.17
N ALA A 98 4.40 -1.19 -0.61
CA ALA A 98 5.50 -2.00 -0.10
C ALA A 98 6.71 -1.08 0.11
N GLY A 99 6.73 -0.44 1.28
CA GLY A 99 7.56 0.72 1.55
C GLY A 99 9.06 0.43 1.57
N ARG A 100 9.50 -0.75 2.03
CA ARG A 100 10.93 -1.12 1.96
C ARG A 100 11.43 -1.22 0.53
N GLN A 101 10.58 -1.67 -0.38
CA GLN A 101 10.89 -1.74 -1.80
C GLN A 101 10.61 -0.40 -2.49
N GLY A 102 10.01 0.61 -1.86
CA GLY A 102 9.62 1.79 -2.63
C GLY A 102 8.61 1.46 -3.74
N HIS A 103 7.85 0.36 -3.61
CA HIS A 103 6.88 -0.09 -4.59
C HIS A 103 5.48 0.37 -4.19
N VAL A 104 4.85 1.16 -5.04
CA VAL A 104 3.45 1.56 -4.92
C VAL A 104 2.66 0.96 -6.06
N PHE A 105 1.52 0.35 -5.78
CA PHE A 105 0.70 -0.28 -6.81
C PHE A 105 -0.80 -0.10 -6.53
N GLN A 106 -1.62 -0.09 -7.57
CA GLN A 106 -3.07 -0.20 -7.45
C GLN A 106 -3.54 -1.58 -7.85
N VAL A 107 -4.40 -2.16 -7.02
CA VAL A 107 -5.06 -3.43 -7.27
C VAL A 107 -6.58 -3.26 -7.32
N THR A 108 -7.24 -3.91 -8.28
CA THR A 108 -8.71 -3.95 -8.38
C THR A 108 -9.31 -4.84 -7.28
N PRO A 109 -10.62 -4.75 -7.00
CA PRO A 109 -11.31 -5.69 -6.10
C PRO A 109 -11.11 -7.16 -6.50
N GLU A 110 -10.98 -7.44 -7.80
CA GLU A 110 -10.76 -8.77 -8.38
C GLU A 110 -9.31 -9.26 -8.25
N GLY A 111 -8.39 -8.41 -7.78
CA GLY A 111 -6.99 -8.75 -7.57
C GLY A 111 -6.07 -8.48 -8.76
N GLU A 112 -6.49 -7.67 -9.73
CA GLU A 112 -5.66 -7.29 -10.86
C GLU A 112 -4.83 -6.04 -10.54
N VAL A 113 -3.52 -6.08 -10.78
CA VAL A 113 -2.66 -4.89 -10.65
C VAL A 113 -2.79 -4.06 -11.92
N VAL A 114 -3.26 -2.81 -11.79
CA VAL A 114 -3.60 -1.94 -12.93
C VAL A 114 -2.70 -0.70 -13.05
N TRP A 115 -1.88 -0.43 -12.04
CA TRP A 115 -0.92 0.65 -12.03
C TRP A 115 0.18 0.37 -11.03
N GLU A 116 1.42 0.73 -11.36
CA GLU A 116 2.59 0.57 -10.50
C GLU A 116 3.51 1.78 -10.63
N TYR A 117 4.20 2.09 -9.53
CA TYR A 117 5.27 3.06 -9.45
C TYR A 117 6.36 2.52 -8.53
N ILE A 118 7.60 2.61 -8.99
CA ILE A 118 8.79 2.26 -8.22
C ILE A 118 9.53 3.56 -7.93
N ASN A 119 9.82 3.83 -6.66
CA ASN A 119 10.63 4.97 -6.27
C ASN A 119 12.02 4.86 -6.92
N PRO A 120 12.41 5.82 -7.78
CA PRO A 120 13.68 5.75 -8.50
C PRO A 120 14.86 6.33 -7.70
N VAL A 121 14.66 6.69 -6.41
CA VAL A 121 15.66 7.36 -5.57
C VAL A 121 16.06 6.44 -4.42
N MET A 122 17.35 6.11 -4.33
CA MET A 122 17.92 5.29 -3.25
C MET A 122 18.38 6.15 -2.06
N SER A 123 18.20 5.67 -0.82
CA SER A 123 18.71 6.31 0.39
C SER A 123 20.21 6.14 0.59
N SER A 124 20.82 5.15 -0.06
CA SER A 124 22.26 4.95 -0.08
C SER A 124 22.77 4.99 -1.52
N VAL A 125 23.51 6.06 -1.83
CA VAL A 125 24.19 6.25 -3.13
C VAL A 125 25.70 6.09 -2.89
N PRO A 126 26.39 5.14 -3.55
CA PRO A 126 27.83 4.99 -3.41
C PRO A 126 28.61 6.26 -3.82
N ASP A 127 29.76 6.50 -3.19
CA ASP A 127 30.66 7.58 -3.62
C ASP A 127 31.09 7.36 -5.08
N GLY A 128 30.89 8.38 -5.92
CA GLY A 128 31.19 8.33 -7.35
C GLY A 128 30.13 7.63 -8.21
N ALA A 129 28.98 7.27 -7.65
CA ALA A 129 27.84 6.76 -8.40
C ALA A 129 27.38 7.77 -9.46
N VAL A 130 27.05 7.27 -10.64
CA VAL A 130 26.44 8.06 -11.69
C VAL A 130 24.91 7.98 -11.60
N PRO A 131 24.18 8.95 -12.17
CA PRO A 131 22.74 8.88 -12.41
C PRO A 131 22.17 7.45 -12.59
N SER A 132 22.69 6.69 -13.55
CA SER A 132 22.18 5.34 -13.86
C SER A 132 22.32 4.30 -12.73
N ASP A 133 23.19 4.53 -11.74
CA ASP A 133 23.33 3.66 -10.56
C ASP A 133 22.26 3.97 -9.50
N VAL A 134 21.66 5.16 -9.55
CA VAL A 134 20.55 5.58 -8.69
C VAL A 134 19.21 5.21 -9.30
N TYR A 135 19.10 5.28 -10.64
CA TYR A 135 17.86 5.06 -11.37
C TYR A 135 17.62 3.60 -11.74
N MET A 136 16.78 2.94 -10.96
CA MET A 136 16.40 1.54 -11.19
C MET A 136 15.01 1.43 -11.85
N LYS A 137 14.92 0.64 -12.93
CA LYS A 137 13.64 0.26 -13.57
C LYS A 137 13.11 -1.11 -13.10
N VAL A 138 13.95 -1.87 -12.40
CA VAL A 138 13.66 -3.19 -11.87
C VAL A 138 14.25 -3.24 -10.47
N MET A 139 13.50 -3.77 -9.52
CA MET A 139 13.94 -3.88 -8.14
C MET A 139 14.54 -5.23 -7.81
N THR A 140 15.48 -5.20 -6.87
CA THR A 140 16.05 -6.35 -6.20
C THR A 140 15.98 -6.14 -4.69
N ASP A 141 16.07 -7.23 -3.92
CA ASP A 141 16.03 -7.16 -2.45
C ASP A 141 17.21 -6.38 -1.82
N LYS A 142 18.22 -6.02 -2.62
CA LYS A 142 19.41 -5.28 -2.21
C LYS A 142 19.24 -3.77 -2.31
N ASP A 143 18.23 -3.31 -3.05
CA ASP A 143 18.04 -1.88 -3.32
C ASP A 143 17.39 -1.19 -2.11
N ASP A 144 17.79 0.04 -1.85
CA ASP A 144 17.40 0.81 -0.67
C ASP A 144 16.63 2.07 -1.09
N ASN A 145 15.58 1.92 -1.88
CA ASN A 145 14.73 3.00 -2.39
C ASN A 145 13.47 3.21 -1.53
N ARG A 146 13.63 3.11 -0.20
CA ARG A 146 12.51 3.04 0.74
C ARG A 146 11.63 4.29 0.69
N ILE A 147 10.33 4.08 0.77
CA ILE A 147 9.33 5.14 1.02
C ILE A 147 8.56 4.80 2.29
N PHE A 148 8.37 5.79 3.17
CA PHE A 148 7.67 5.55 4.42
C PHE A 148 6.18 5.29 4.20
N THR A 149 5.56 6.10 3.34
CA THR A 149 4.17 6.00 2.92
C THR A 149 3.97 6.72 1.58
N ALA A 150 2.84 6.48 0.93
CA ALA A 150 2.33 7.30 -0.16
C ALA A 150 0.80 7.43 -0.03
N HIS A 151 0.26 8.54 -0.52
CA HIS A 151 -1.18 8.76 -0.56
C HIS A 151 -1.61 9.14 -1.96
N TRP A 152 -2.66 8.48 -2.46
CA TRP A 152 -3.33 8.89 -3.68
C TRP A 152 -4.26 10.06 -3.37
N ILE A 153 -4.03 11.18 -4.05
CA ILE A 153 -4.89 12.37 -4.01
C ILE A 153 -5.63 12.44 -5.34
N ALA A 154 -6.95 12.33 -5.31
CA ALA A 154 -7.77 12.41 -6.51
C ALA A 154 -7.71 13.83 -7.12
N PRO A 155 -7.79 13.99 -8.46
CA PRO A 155 -7.70 15.31 -9.10
C PRO A 155 -8.76 16.32 -8.65
N ASP A 156 -9.91 15.83 -8.17
CA ASP A 156 -11.03 16.61 -7.64
C ASP A 156 -10.94 16.85 -6.12
N HIS A 157 -9.84 16.47 -5.47
CA HIS A 157 -9.67 16.64 -4.04
C HIS A 157 -9.83 18.13 -3.64
N PRO A 158 -10.61 18.47 -2.59
CA PRO A 158 -10.88 19.87 -2.22
C PRO A 158 -9.64 20.73 -1.98
N GLY A 159 -8.55 20.11 -1.49
CA GLY A 159 -7.27 20.78 -1.30
C GLY A 159 -6.55 21.22 -2.59
N LEU A 160 -7.01 20.75 -3.75
CA LEU A 160 -6.50 21.10 -5.07
C LEU A 160 -7.35 22.17 -5.77
N VAL A 161 -8.50 22.57 -5.20
CA VAL A 161 -9.37 23.58 -5.80
C VAL A 161 -8.60 24.90 -5.98
N GLY A 162 -8.63 25.45 -7.20
CA GLY A 162 -7.91 26.67 -7.55
C GLY A 162 -6.40 26.50 -7.66
N ARG A 163 -5.88 25.27 -7.62
CA ARG A 163 -4.47 24.95 -7.87
C ARG A 163 -4.33 24.40 -9.28
N GLU A 164 -3.42 24.97 -10.07
CA GLU A 164 -3.02 24.38 -11.33
C GLU A 164 -1.95 23.30 -11.06
N LEU A 165 -2.20 22.09 -11.53
CA LEU A 165 -1.23 20.99 -11.44
C LEU A 165 -0.47 20.88 -12.76
N THR A 166 0.61 21.63 -12.88
CA THR A 166 1.52 21.55 -14.03
C THR A 166 2.52 20.41 -13.81
N PRO A 167 2.57 19.38 -14.67
CA PRO A 167 3.62 18.37 -14.61
C PRO A 167 4.99 19.03 -14.74
N MET A 168 5.87 18.82 -13.76
CA MET A 168 7.23 19.38 -13.74
C MET A 168 8.29 18.39 -14.26
N GLY A 169 7.86 17.42 -15.07
CA GLY A 169 8.69 16.28 -15.46
C GLY A 169 8.62 15.15 -14.43
N THR A 170 9.50 14.18 -14.58
CA THR A 170 9.62 13.07 -13.64
C THR A 170 10.29 13.53 -12.36
N ILE A 171 10.09 12.82 -11.24
CA ILE A 171 10.82 13.13 -9.99
C ILE A 171 12.34 13.07 -10.21
N THR A 172 12.78 12.25 -11.16
CA THR A 172 14.18 12.14 -11.57
C THR A 172 14.67 13.38 -12.31
N ASP A 173 13.85 14.00 -13.17
CA ASP A 173 14.22 15.24 -13.87
C ASP A 173 14.39 16.41 -12.87
N ILE A 174 13.52 16.47 -11.86
CA ILE A 174 13.51 17.57 -10.87
C ILE A 174 14.69 17.47 -9.90
N MET A 175 15.07 16.27 -9.48
CA MET A 175 16.18 16.07 -8.54
C MET A 175 17.56 16.24 -9.17
N LEU A 176 17.67 16.10 -10.50
CA LEU A 176 18.94 16.08 -11.21
C LEU A 176 19.41 17.43 -11.75
N GLY A 177 18.58 18.48 -11.64
CA GLY A 177 18.78 19.82 -12.22
C GLY A 177 20.09 20.01 -12.97
N ASP A 178 20.01 20.08 -14.31
CA ASP A 178 21.11 20.63 -15.12
C ASP A 178 21.50 22.04 -14.64
#